data_AF-A0A7J2RH70-F1
#
_entry.id   AF-A0A7J2RH70-F1
#
_cell.length_a   1.000
_cell.length_b   1.000
_cell.length_c   1.000
_cell.angle_alpha   90.00
_cell.angle_beta   90.00
_cell.angle_gamma   90.00
#
_symmetry.space_group_name_H-M   'P 1'
#
loop_
_entity.id
_entity.type
_entity.pdbx_description
1 polymer ?
#
loop_
_entity_poly.entity_id
_entity_poly.type
_entity_poly.pdbx_seq_one_letter_code
_entity_poly.pdbx_strand_id
1 'polypeptide(L)' 'MTFKKRWFLYEVIDKNPGLTIDGLQQKVKWKRRKILRYVNKLVKDKIVLQPNYFPTPFKDLINWDEMKYTKKLIE' A
#
# COMPACT_ATOMS: atom_id res chain seq x y z
N MET A 1 -11.74 3.65 -11.58
CA MET A 1 -10.57 4.57 -11.54
C MET A 1 -9.73 4.51 -10.26
N THR A 2 -10.28 4.09 -9.12
CA THR A 2 -9.65 4.06 -7.78
C THR A 2 -8.51 3.02 -7.66
N PHE A 3 -8.58 1.93 -8.42
CA PHE A 3 -7.60 0.85 -8.43
C PHE A 3 -6.23 1.29 -8.96
N LYS A 4 -6.18 1.95 -10.14
CA LYS A 4 -4.93 2.47 -10.72
C LYS A 4 -4.14 3.38 -9.77
N LYS A 5 -4.83 4.24 -9.00
CA LYS A 5 -4.20 5.15 -8.02
C LYS A 5 -3.65 4.42 -6.80
N ARG A 6 -4.34 3.38 -6.37
CA ARG A 6 -3.91 2.50 -5.28
C ARG A 6 -2.68 1.68 -5.71
N TRP A 7 -2.74 1.09 -6.90
CA TRP A 7 -1.63 0.35 -7.49
C TRP A 7 -0.38 1.22 -7.61
N PHE A 8 -0.52 2.39 -8.21
CA PHE A 8 0.57 3.36 -8.31
C PHE A 8 1.18 3.72 -6.95
N LEU A 9 0.36 3.93 -5.91
CA LEU A 9 0.87 4.22 -4.57
C LEU A 9 1.63 3.02 -3.97
N TYR A 10 1.14 1.81 -4.20
CA TYR A 10 1.84 0.58 -3.81
C TYR A 10 3.19 0.46 -4.51
N GLU A 11 3.26 0.66 -5.83
CA GLU A 11 4.53 0.61 -6.58
C GLU A 11 5.56 1.61 -6.07
N VAL A 12 5.13 2.81 -5.68
CA VAL A 12 6.02 3.81 -5.09
C VAL A 12 6.58 3.34 -3.75
N ILE A 13 5.74 2.74 -2.90
CA ILE A 13 6.15 2.15 -1.61
C ILE A 13 7.08 0.95 -1.83
N ASP A 14 6.80 0.11 -2.82
CA ASP A 14 7.61 -1.07 -3.13
C ASP A 14 9.01 -0.72 -3.60
N LYS A 15 9.13 0.33 -4.42
CA LYS A 15 10.42 0.86 -4.89
C LYS A 15 11.15 1.70 -3.84
N ASN A 16 10.44 2.21 -2.83
CA ASN A 16 10.99 3.09 -1.79
C ASN A 16 10.44 2.65 -0.42
N PRO A 17 10.83 1.47 0.08
CA PRO A 17 10.32 0.96 1.34
C PRO A 17 10.76 1.85 2.50
N GLY A 18 9.91 1.99 3.51
CA GLY A 18 10.20 2.74 4.74
C GLY A 18 9.90 4.23 4.68
N LEU A 19 9.22 4.70 3.63
CA LEU A 19 8.80 6.10 3.57
C LEU A 19 7.72 6.41 4.61
N THR A 20 7.81 7.60 5.21
CA THR A 20 6.72 8.19 5.97
C THR A 20 5.67 8.80 5.04
N ILE A 21 4.55 9.24 5.60
CA ILE A 21 3.52 9.95 4.84
C ILE A 21 4.05 11.22 4.16
N ASP A 22 5.01 11.91 4.79
CA ASP A 22 5.68 13.10 4.25
C ASP A 22 6.60 12.75 3.08
N GLY A 23 7.37 11.66 3.21
CA GLY A 23 8.19 11.13 2.12
C GLY A 23 7.36 10.69 0.92
N LEU A 24 6.21 10.04 1.16
CA LEU A 24 5.26 9.69 0.10
C LEU A 24 4.66 10.94 -0.57
N GLN A 25 4.37 11.98 0.20
CA GLN A 25 3.85 13.24 -0.33
C GLN A 25 4.84 13.91 -1.28
N GLN A 26 6.12 13.92 -0.95
CA GLN A 26 7.17 14.46 -1.83
C GLN A 26 7.32 13.65 -3.13
N LYS A 27 7.27 12.32 -3.05
CA LYS A 27 7.42 11.42 -4.22
C LYS A 27 6.22 11.48 -5.17
N VAL A 28 5.01 11.44 -4.61
CA VAL A 28 3.77 11.27 -5.37
C VAL A 28 3.13 12.63 -5.75
N LYS A 29 3.53 13.71 -5.09
CA LYS A 29 3.00 15.08 -5.28
C LYS A 29 1.47 15.15 -5.16
N TRP A 30 0.86 14.27 -4.35
CA TRP A 30 -0.58 14.31 -4.05
C TRP A 30 -0.84 15.02 -2.73
N LYS A 31 -2.05 15.56 -2.55
CA LYS A 31 -2.50 16.09 -1.26
C LYS A 31 -2.40 14.98 -0.19
N ARG A 32 -1.90 15.33 1.00
CA ARG A 32 -1.76 14.40 2.15
C ARG A 32 -3.02 13.56 2.41
N ARG A 33 -4.19 14.19 2.44
CA ARG A 33 -5.49 13.52 2.62
C ARG A 33 -5.77 12.44 1.58
N LYS A 34 -5.36 12.66 0.33
CA LYS A 34 -5.52 11.68 -0.76
C LYS A 34 -4.60 10.48 -0.53
N ILE A 35 -3.34 10.72 -0.13
CA ILE A 35 -2.37 9.66 0.17
C ILE A 35 -2.88 8.82 1.34
N LEU A 36 -3.25 9.47 2.45
CA LEU A 36 -3.81 8.80 3.64
C LEU A 36 -4.99 7.91 3.27
N ARG A 37 -5.93 8.38 2.45
CA ARG A 37 -7.08 7.58 2.02
C ARG A 37 -6.66 6.26 1.35
N TYR A 38 -5.67 6.30 0.46
CA TYR A 38 -5.24 5.10 -0.26
C TYR A 38 -4.34 4.20 0.59
N VAL A 39 -3.39 4.80 1.31
CA VAL A 39 -2.44 4.08 2.16
C VAL A 39 -3.16 3.38 3.32
N ASN A 40 -4.12 4.04 3.98
CA ASN A 40 -4.91 3.42 5.05
C ASN A 40 -5.69 2.22 4.54
N LYS A 41 -6.15 2.29 3.28
CA LYS A 41 -6.85 1.17 2.67
C LYS A 41 -5.86 0.03 2.35
N LEU A 42 -4.63 0.31 1.91
CA LEU A 42 -3.57 -0.71 1.71
C LEU A 42 -3.15 -1.35 3.04
N VAL A 43 -3.09 -0.57 4.12
CA VAL A 43 -2.80 -1.04 5.49
C VAL A 43 -3.93 -1.93 6.01
N LYS A 44 -5.18 -1.50 5.84
CA LYS A 44 -6.37 -2.30 6.19
C LYS A 44 -6.38 -3.64 5.44
N ASP A 45 -6.00 -3.61 4.18
CA ASP A 45 -5.91 -4.80 3.32
C ASP A 45 -4.59 -5.60 3.55
N LYS A 46 -3.77 -5.22 4.55
CA LYS A 46 -2.50 -5.85 4.96
C LYS A 46 -1.42 -5.95 3.87
N ILE A 47 -1.49 -5.08 2.87
CA ILE A 47 -0.53 -5.01 1.76
C ILE A 47 0.72 -4.21 2.14
N VAL A 48 0.54 -3.19 2.98
CA VAL A 48 1.64 -2.37 3.49
C VAL A 48 1.54 -2.22 5.00
N LEU A 49 2.69 -2.04 5.65
CA LEU A 49 2.82 -1.93 7.11
C LEU A 49 2.98 -0.46 7.51
N GLN A 50 2.64 -0.13 8.77
CA GLN A 50 2.83 1.19 9.40
C GLN A 50 3.81 1.08 10.58
N PRO A 51 4.39 2.18 11.09
CA PRO A 51 4.19 3.59 10.72
C PRO A 51 5.03 4.08 9.53
N ASN A 52 6.15 3.43 9.27
CA ASN A 52 6.92 3.61 8.04
C ASN A 52 6.37 2.62 7.01
N TYR A 53 6.01 3.10 5.83
CA TYR A 53 5.32 2.29 4.84
C TYR A 53 6.28 1.31 4.17
N PHE A 54 6.18 0.04 4.55
CA PHE A 54 6.86 -1.09 3.93
C PHE A 54 5.85 -1.98 3.24
N PRO A 55 6.18 -2.57 2.07
CA PRO A 55 5.43 -3.71 1.55
C PRO A 55 5.40 -4.83 2.60
N THR A 56 4.28 -5.54 2.69
CA THR A 56 4.22 -6.75 3.52
C THR A 56 5.22 -7.80 2.99
N PRO A 57 5.90 -8.57 3.87
CA PRO A 57 6.74 -9.68 3.44
C PRO A 57 5.91 -10.83 2.84
N PHE A 58 4.61 -10.89 3.13
CA PHE A 58 3.69 -11.93 2.68
C PHE A 58 3.06 -11.61 1.31
N LYS A 59 3.87 -11.21 0.32
CA LYS A 59 3.40 -10.79 -1.01
C LYS A 59 2.65 -11.91 -1.74
N ASP A 60 3.06 -13.16 -1.56
CA ASP A 60 2.45 -14.34 -2.18
C ASP A 60 1.03 -14.63 -1.69
N LEU A 61 0.62 -13.98 -0.59
CA LEU A 61 -0.72 -14.09 -0.01
C LEU A 61 -1.63 -12.92 -0.41
N ILE A 62 -1.20 -12.08 -1.36
CA ILE A 62 -2.01 -10.99 -1.89
C ILE A 62 -2.66 -11.44 -3.19
N ASN A 63 -3.99 -11.36 -3.26
CA ASN A 63 -4.69 -11.34 -4.54
C ASN A 63 -4.45 -9.96 -5.18
N TRP A 64 -3.60 -9.92 -6.20
CA TRP A 64 -3.19 -8.69 -6.87
C TRP A 64 -4.30 -8.06 -7.73
N ASP A 65 -5.20 -8.87 -8.29
CA ASP A 65 -6.35 -8.38 -9.06
C ASP A 65 -7.30 -7.59 -8.17
N GLU A 66 -7.48 -8.02 -6.91
CA GLU A 66 -8.30 -7.33 -5.94
C GLU A 66 -7.53 -6.35 -5.05
N MET A 67 -6.20 -6.45 -5.02
CA MET A 67 -5.33 -5.87 -4.01
C MET A 67 -5.88 -6.09 -2.60
N LYS A 68 -5.98 -7.37 -2.21
CA LYS A 68 -6.35 -7.78 -0.85
C LYS A 68 -5.51 -8.96 -0.39
N TYR A 69 -5.16 -8.96 0.89
CA TYR A 69 -4.60 -10.15 1.52
C TYR A 69 -5.63 -11.27 1.57
N THR A 70 -5.37 -12.36 0.87
CA THR A 70 -6.12 -13.60 0.98
C THR A 70 -5.57 -14.38 2.15
N LYS A 71 -6.38 -14.51 3.21
CA LYS A 71 -6.08 -15.45 4.29
C LYS A 71 -6.18 -16.84 3.65
N LYS A 72 -5.06 -17.47 3.28
CA LYS A 72 -5.07 -18.93 3.10
C LYS A 72 -5.56 -19.47 4.44
N LEU A 73 -6.75 -20.06 4.45
CA LEU A 73 -7.13 -20.98 5.51
C LEU A 73 -6.06 -22.07 5.46
N ILE A 74 -5.15 -22.01 6.42
CA ILE A 74 -4.31 -23.17 6.71
C ILE A 74 -5.30 -24.13 7.37
N GLU A 75 -5.75 -25.12 6.59
CA GLU A 75 -6.45 -26.31 7.10
C GLU A 75 -5.49 -27.17 7.93
#